data_AF-A0A7C4X9B9-F1
#
_entry.id   AF-A0A7C4X9B9-F1
#
_cell.length_a   1.000
_cell.length_b   1.000
_cell.length_c   1.000
_cell.angle_alpha   90.00
_cell.angle_beta   90.00
_cell.angle_gamma   90.00
#
_symmetry.space_group_name_H-M   'P 1'
#
loop_
_entity.id
_entity.type
_entity.pdbx_description
1 polymer ?
#
loop_
_entity_poly.entity_id
_entity_poly.type
_entity_poly.pdbx_seq_one_letter_code
_entity_poly.pdbx_strand_id
1 'polypeptide(L)'
;MENALRYSSDEPFWMNYQQIKVDMADVFIFIGVWVDKIVYWVMSQKEVRKNKYYSPQHRGGIEYQIGITHKNISEFDIYRVEPQYLGEMVLKKGKKK
;
A
#
# COMPACT_ATOMS: atom_id res chain seq x y z
N MET A 1 21.87 -8.01 -13.26
CA MET A 1 20.73 -7.11 -13.02
C MET A 1 20.24 -7.45 -11.63
N GLU A 2 20.55 -6.64 -10.62
CA GLU A 2 19.98 -6.85 -9.29
C GLU A 2 18.53 -6.36 -9.35
N ASN A 3 17.58 -7.27 -9.15
CA ASN A 3 16.16 -7.01 -9.37
C ASN A 3 15.49 -6.23 -8.21
N ALA A 4 16.22 -6.00 -7.12
CA ALA A 4 15.67 -5.36 -5.93
C ALA A 4 16.67 -4.35 -5.35
N LEU A 5 16.16 -3.17 -5.02
CA LEU A 5 16.94 -2.09 -4.41
C LEU A 5 17.12 -2.35 -2.91
N ARG A 6 18.15 -1.75 -2.32
CA ARG A 6 18.21 -1.52 -0.87
C ARG A 6 17.22 -0.43 -0.46
N TYR A 7 16.69 -0.51 0.75
CA TYR A 7 15.68 0.45 1.21
C TYR A 7 16.19 1.90 1.26
N SER A 8 17.47 2.10 1.53
CA SER A 8 18.12 3.42 1.56
C SER A 8 18.59 3.91 0.18
N SER A 9 18.21 3.22 -0.91
CA SER A 9 18.61 3.59 -2.26
C SER A 9 17.82 4.80 -2.75
N ASP A 10 18.52 5.74 -3.40
CA ASP A 10 17.90 6.90 -4.07
C ASP A 10 17.47 6.59 -5.52
N GLU A 11 17.76 5.38 -6.02
CA GLU A 11 17.34 4.93 -7.35
C GLU A 11 15.80 4.97 -7.51
N PRO A 12 15.30 5.41 -8.67
CA PRO A 12 13.88 5.51 -8.91
C PRO A 12 13.21 4.13 -9.00
N PHE A 13 12.06 3.99 -8.33
CA PHE A 13 11.20 2.82 -8.45
C PHE A 13 9.73 3.21 -8.66
N TRP A 14 8.94 2.22 -9.07
CA TRP A 14 7.48 2.27 -9.10
C TRP A 14 6.89 0.91 -8.67
N MET A 15 6.29 0.87 -7.48
CA MET A 15 5.46 -0.23 -7.00
C MET A 15 4.01 0.04 -7.37
N ASN A 16 3.40 -0.82 -8.17
CA ASN A 16 2.01 -0.68 -8.59
C ASN A 16 1.12 -1.72 -7.92
N TYR A 17 0.22 -1.28 -7.04
CA TYR A 17 -0.81 -2.12 -6.43
C TYR A 17 -2.05 -2.06 -7.30
N GLN A 18 -2.26 -3.09 -8.12
CA GLN A 18 -3.35 -3.15 -9.09
C GLN A 18 -4.53 -3.99 -8.61
N GLN A 19 -5.66 -3.89 -9.32
CA GLN A 19 -6.88 -4.66 -9.07
C GLN A 19 -7.45 -4.52 -7.64
N ILE A 20 -7.32 -3.33 -7.06
CA ILE A 20 -7.87 -3.02 -5.74
C ILE A 20 -9.39 -2.96 -5.84
N LYS A 21 -10.05 -3.97 -5.26
CA LYS A 21 -11.50 -4.04 -5.13
C LYS A 21 -11.91 -3.52 -3.75
N VAL A 22 -11.99 -2.19 -3.61
CA VAL A 22 -12.19 -1.52 -2.31
C VAL A 22 -13.43 -2.02 -1.57
N ASP A 23 -14.49 -2.41 -2.25
CA ASP A 23 -15.72 -2.89 -1.59
C ASP A 23 -15.66 -4.35 -1.10
N MET A 24 -14.56 -5.06 -1.36
CA MET A 24 -14.41 -6.47 -0.98
C MET A 24 -13.63 -6.68 0.31
N ALA A 25 -13.04 -5.64 0.90
CA ALA A 25 -12.28 -5.74 2.15
C ALA A 25 -12.41 -4.47 3.01
N ASP A 26 -12.39 -4.65 4.34
CA ASP A 26 -12.39 -3.54 5.29
C ASP A 26 -10.97 -2.97 5.51
N VAL A 27 -9.93 -3.78 5.27
CA VAL A 27 -8.53 -3.45 5.50
C VAL A 27 -7.67 -3.97 4.35
N PHE A 28 -6.68 -3.18 3.95
CA PHE A 28 -5.68 -3.50 2.94
C PHE A 28 -4.29 -3.37 3.57
N ILE A 29 -3.45 -4.38 3.36
CA ILE A 29 -2.05 -4.36 3.75
C ILE A 29 -1.23 -4.31 2.46
N PHE A 30 -0.54 -3.20 2.25
CA PHE A 30 0.44 -3.08 1.18
C PHE A 30 1.80 -3.47 1.73
N ILE A 31 2.53 -4.31 1.00
CA ILE A 31 3.82 -4.85 1.41
C ILE A 31 4.85 -4.43 0.36
N GLY A 32 5.75 -3.53 0.75
CA GLY A 32 6.92 -3.18 -0.04
C GLY A 32 8.11 -4.04 0.38
N VAL A 33 8.80 -4.63 -0.59
CA VAL A 33 9.94 -5.52 -0.35
C VAL A 33 11.18 -4.96 -1.04
N TRP A 34 12.20 -4.70 -0.24
CA TRP A 34 13.57 -4.39 -0.64
C TRP A 34 14.48 -5.56 -0.23
N VAL A 35 15.71 -5.61 -0.75
CA VAL A 35 16.64 -6.71 -0.44
C VAL A 35 16.95 -6.84 1.05
N ASP A 36 16.88 -5.72 1.78
CA ASP A 36 17.27 -5.62 3.19
C ASP A 36 16.12 -5.15 4.09
N LYS A 37 14.90 -4.98 3.56
CA LYS A 37 13.77 -4.49 4.35
C LYS A 37 12.41 -4.87 3.77
N ILE A 38 11.48 -5.20 4.66
CA ILE A 38 10.05 -5.29 4.34
C ILE A 38 9.34 -4.14 5.05
N VAL A 39 8.47 -3.43 4.33
CA VAL A 39 7.66 -2.33 4.86
C VAL A 39 6.19 -2.66 4.66
N TYR A 40 5.40 -2.45 5.70
CA TYR A 40 3.96 -2.67 5.68
C TYR A 40 3.23 -1.35 5.83
N TRP A 41 2.25 -1.12 4.97
CA TRP A 41 1.28 -0.04 5.11
C TRP A 41 -0.11 -0.63 5.28
N VAL A 42 -0.77 -0.29 6.39
CA VAL A 42 -2.11 -0.79 6.70
C VAL A 42 -3.13 0.35 6.55
N MET A 43 -4.07 0.18 5.63
CA MET A 43 -5.12 1.16 5.35
C MET A 43 -6.49 0.51 5.49
N SER A 44 -7.44 1.24 6.07
CA SER A 44 -8.85 0.90 6.00
C SER A 44 -9.40 1.13 4.60
N GLN A 45 -10.52 0.49 4.29
CA GLN A 45 -11.30 0.73 3.07
C GLN A 45 -11.49 2.22 2.76
N LYS A 46 -11.83 3.02 3.80
CA LYS A 46 -12.09 4.45 3.66
C LYS A 46 -10.81 5.23 3.34
N GLU A 47 -9.68 4.85 3.92
CA GLU A 47 -8.38 5.47 3.66
C GLU A 47 -7.91 5.15 2.23
N VAL A 48 -8.08 3.90 1.76
CA VAL A 48 -7.78 3.53 0.37
C VAL A 48 -8.64 4.35 -0.60
N ARG A 49 -9.96 4.45 -0.37
CA ARG A 49 -10.88 5.20 -1.23
C ARG A 49 -10.59 6.70 -1.29
N LYS A 50 -10.07 7.27 -0.20
CA LYS A 50 -9.72 8.70 -0.08
C LYS A 50 -8.27 8.99 -0.44
N ASN A 51 -7.45 7.98 -0.72
CA ASN A 51 -6.04 8.17 -1.04
C ASN A 51 -5.91 8.96 -2.35
N LYS A 52 -5.07 10.00 -2.36
CA LYS A 52 -4.90 10.87 -3.53
C LYS A 52 -4.33 10.17 -4.76
N TYR A 53 -3.69 9.01 -4.59
CA TYR A 53 -3.15 8.17 -5.65
C TYR A 53 -4.10 7.06 -6.10
N TYR A 54 -5.29 6.99 -5.49
CA TYR A 54 -6.35 6.07 -5.88
C TYR A 54 -6.91 6.47 -7.25
N SER A 55 -6.71 5.62 -8.26
CA SER A 55 -7.11 5.92 -9.64
C SER A 55 -7.73 4.69 -10.33
N PRO A 56 -8.65 4.87 -11.28
CA PRO A 56 -9.18 3.76 -12.08
C PRO A 56 -8.06 3.07 -12.89
N GLN A 57 -8.16 1.75 -13.04
CA GLN A 57 -7.35 1.00 -14.01
C GLN A 57 -7.94 1.15 -15.42
N HIS A 58 -7.09 1.22 -16.46
CA HIS A 58 -7.49 1.53 -17.84
C HIS A 58 -8.72 0.72 -18.32
N ARG A 59 -9.64 1.42 -19.02
CA ARG A 59 -10.85 0.92 -19.72
C ARG A 59 -12.04 0.47 -18.84
N GLY A 60 -12.38 1.25 -17.80
CA GLY A 60 -13.78 1.35 -17.34
C GLY A 60 -14.29 0.27 -16.37
N GLY A 61 -13.41 -0.42 -15.64
CA GLY A 61 -13.81 -1.39 -14.60
C GLY A 61 -13.94 -0.80 -13.18
N ILE A 62 -14.45 -1.62 -12.25
CA ILE A 62 -14.49 -1.37 -10.78
C ILE A 62 -13.10 -1.60 -10.13
N GLU A 63 -12.06 -1.77 -10.95
CA GLU A 63 -10.71 -2.11 -10.51
C GLU A 63 -9.86 -0.84 -10.43
N TYR A 64 -9.31 -0.59 -9.24
CA TYR A 64 -8.52 0.59 -8.96
C TYR A 64 -7.07 0.22 -8.70
N GLN A 65 -6.19 1.21 -8.78
CA GLN A 65 -4.78 1.06 -8.49
C GLN A 65 -4.26 2.18 -7.60
N ILE A 66 -3.16 1.88 -6.91
CA ILE A 66 -2.34 2.87 -6.21
C ILE A 66 -0.88 2.65 -6.60
N GLY A 67 -0.25 3.68 -7.15
CA GLY A 67 1.18 3.70 -7.45
C GLY A 67 2.00 4.35 -6.34
N ILE A 68 2.97 3.62 -5.80
CA ILE A 68 3.99 4.14 -4.88
C ILE A 68 5.32 4.24 -5.62
N THR A 69 5.97 5.39 -5.52
CA THR A 69 7.24 5.72 -6.18
C THR A 69 8.20 6.33 -5.17
N HIS A 70 9.47 6.42 -5.54
CA HIS A 70 10.49 7.15 -4.77
C HIS A 70 10.08 8.59 -4.40
N LYS A 71 9.19 9.23 -5.18
CA LYS A 71 8.75 10.63 -4.95
C LYS A 71 7.62 10.78 -3.95
N ASN A 72 6.81 9.74 -3.73
CA ASN A 72 5.62 9.83 -2.88
C ASN A 72 5.59 8.84 -1.71
N ILE A 73 6.55 7.93 -1.62
CA ILE A 73 6.56 6.87 -0.61
C ILE A 73 6.49 7.42 0.82
N SER A 74 7.11 8.56 1.11
CA SER A 74 7.07 9.20 2.42
C SER A 74 5.65 9.63 2.83
N GLU A 75 4.76 9.90 1.87
CA GLU A 75 3.36 10.23 2.18
C GLU A 75 2.55 9.02 2.68
N PHE A 76 3.07 7.81 2.49
CA PHE A 76 2.48 6.59 3.02
C PHE A 76 2.96 6.27 4.44
N ASP A 77 3.94 7.00 5.01
CA ASP A 77 4.47 6.73 6.34
C ASP A 77 3.40 6.80 7.45
N ILE A 78 2.34 7.59 7.25
CA ILE A 78 1.16 7.64 8.15
C ILE A 78 0.42 6.31 8.27
N TYR A 79 0.59 5.40 7.30
CA TYR A 79 -0.01 4.07 7.29
C TYR A 79 0.96 2.98 7.71
N ARG A 80 2.23 3.32 7.99
CA ARG A 80 3.28 2.35 8.25
C ARG A 80 3.04 1.63 9.58
N VAL A 81 3.21 0.32 9.57
CA VAL A 81 3.02 -0.54 10.75
C VAL A 81 4.21 -1.48 10.90
N GLU A 82 4.73 -1.60 12.12
CA GLU A 82 5.77 -2.57 12.43
C GLU A 82 5.17 -4.00 12.49
N PRO A 83 5.91 -5.05 12.07
CA PRO A 83 5.36 -6.39 11.87
C PRO A 83 4.58 -6.95 13.06
N GLN A 84 5.08 -6.73 14.28
CA GLN A 84 4.47 -7.21 15.53
C GLN A 84 3.09 -6.58 15.82
N TYR A 85 2.74 -5.46 15.20
CA TYR A 85 1.46 -4.76 15.39
C TYR A 85 0.48 -4.94 14.23
N LEU A 86 0.82 -5.73 13.20
CA LEU A 86 -0.05 -5.91 12.03
C LEU A 86 -1.44 -6.44 12.41
N GLY A 87 -1.49 -7.49 13.24
CA GLY A 87 -2.76 -8.08 13.68
C GLY A 87 -3.63 -7.09 14.44
N GLU A 88 -3.04 -6.34 15.38
CA GLU A 88 -3.74 -5.30 16.13
C GLU A 88 -4.29 -4.20 15.20
N MET A 89 -3.46 -3.73 14.26
CA MET A 89 -3.86 -2.68 13.33
C MET A 89 -4.95 -3.11 12.36
N VAL A 90 -4.96 -4.38 11.93
CA VAL A 90 -6.05 -4.97 11.15
C VAL A 90 -7.35 -4.97 11.97
N LEU A 91 -7.31 -5.45 13.22
CA LEU A 91 -8.48 -5.46 14.10
C LEU A 91 -9.02 -4.05 14.38
N LYS A 92 -8.11 -3.08 14.54
CA LYS A 92 -8.46 -1.67 14.80
C LYS A 92 -9.12 -1.00 13.59
N LYS A 93 -8.63 -1.27 12.37
CA LYS A 93 -9.13 -0.66 11.13
C LYS A 93 -10.30 -1.42 10.49
N GLY A 94 -10.46 -2.70 10.82
CA GLY A 94 -11.59 -3.53 10.40
C GLY A 94 -12.90 -3.06 11.01
N LYS A 95 -14.02 -3.28 10.30
CA LYS A 95 -15.34 -3.00 10.86
C LYS A 95 -15.64 -4.05 11.94
N LYS A 96 -16.04 -3.61 13.14
CA LYS A 96 -16.66 -4.51 14.12
C LYS A 96 -18.03 -4.91 13.55
N LYS A 97 -18.23 -6.20 13.29
CA LYS A 97 -19.55 -6.77 13.04
C LYS A 97 -20.19 -7.14 14.36
#